data_AF-A0A1Y2G8L0-F1
#
_entry.id   AF-A0A1Y2G8L0-F1
#
_cell.length_a   1.000
_cell.length_b   1.000
_cell.length_c   1.000
_cell.angle_alpha   90.00
_cell.angle_beta   90.00
_cell.angle_gamma   90.00
#
_symmetry.space_group_name_H-M   'P 1'
#
loop_
_entity.id
_entity.type
_entity.pdbx_description
1 polymer ?
#
loop_
_entity_poly.entity_id
_entity_poly.type
_entity_poly.pdbx_seq_one_letter_code
_entity_poly.pdbx_strand_id
1 'polypeptide(L)'
;MLRAQLLLLPSVQFAGYKVPHPLEARVVLKVQTDGELTPIQAVQTAAQQLILILSKMKEQFNTELFKVKALGTGQDDGGYGGMDGLEGSQYYTGGL
;
A
#
# COMPACT_ATOMS: atom_id res chain seq x y z
N MET A 1 7.75 4.47 -10.78
CA MET A 1 7.84 3.44 -9.72
C MET A 1 8.52 2.16 -10.21
N LEU A 2 7.95 1.44 -11.19
CA LEU A 2 8.49 0.13 -11.61
C LEU A 2 9.97 0.12 -12.03
N ARG A 3 10.40 1.07 -12.87
CA ARG A 3 11.82 1.20 -13.27
C ARG A 3 12.75 1.39 -12.08
N ALA A 4 12.34 2.19 -11.09
CA ALA A 4 13.16 2.42 -9.90
C ALA A 4 13.27 1.14 -9.08
N GLN A 5 12.17 0.41 -8.89
CA GLN A 5 12.19 -0.87 -8.16
C GLN A 5 13.07 -1.92 -8.86
N LEU A 6 13.02 -1.98 -10.19
CA LEU A 6 13.87 -2.88 -10.97
C LEU A 6 15.36 -2.63 -10.75
N LEU A 7 15.79 -1.37 -10.65
CA LEU A 7 17.20 -1.04 -10.42
C LEU A 7 17.69 -1.30 -8.99
N LEU A 8 16.78 -1.64 -8.06
CA LEU A 8 17.16 -2.10 -6.72
C LEU A 8 17.50 -3.59 -6.70
N LEU A 9 17.11 -4.34 -7.74
CA LEU A 9 17.47 -5.76 -7.86
C LEU A 9 18.91 -5.87 -8.37
N PRO A 10 19.82 -6.54 -7.64
CA PRO A 10 21.22 -6.63 -8.04
C PRO A 10 21.42 -7.40 -9.36
N SER A 11 20.50 -8.30 -9.70
CA SER A 11 20.53 -9.08 -10.95
C SER A 11 20.08 -8.27 -12.19
N VAL A 12 19.59 -7.04 -12.01
CA VAL A 12 19.16 -6.16 -13.11
C VAL A 12 20.28 -5.18 -13.46
N GLN A 13 20.87 -5.36 -14.64
CA GLN A 13 21.93 -4.48 -15.14
C GLN A 13 21.38 -3.20 -15.79
N PHE A 14 20.21 -3.30 -16.43
CA PHE A 14 19.58 -2.17 -17.10
C PHE A 14 18.07 -2.20 -16.98
N ALA A 15 17.46 -1.06 -16.66
CA ALA A 15 16.02 -0.86 -16.73
C ALA A 15 15.69 0.56 -17.22
N GLY A 16 15.00 0.63 -18.36
CA GLY A 16 14.56 1.88 -18.99
C GLY A 16 13.16 1.75 -19.57
N TYR A 17 12.42 2.84 -19.60
CA TYR A 17 11.11 2.89 -20.24
C TYR A 17 11.00 4.12 -21.13
N LYS A 18 10.14 4.04 -22.15
CA LYS A 18 9.74 5.19 -22.95
C LYS A 18 8.26 5.12 -23.30
N VAL A 19 7.64 6.28 -23.42
CA VAL A 19 6.33 6.45 -24.05
C VAL A 19 6.61 6.87 -25.48
N PRO A 20 6.26 6.07 -26.50
CA PRO A 20 6.59 6.39 -27.89
C PRO A 20 5.85 7.64 -28.38
N HIS A 21 4.63 7.84 -27.90
CA HIS A 21 3.81 8.99 -28.25
C HIS A 21 2.86 9.38 -27.11
N PRO A 22 2.69 10.67 -26.77
CA PRO A 22 1.86 11.09 -25.63
C PRO A 22 0.37 10.74 -25.78
N LEU A 23 -0.15 10.68 -27.01
CA LEU A 23 -1.57 10.34 -27.27
C LEU A 23 -1.87 8.84 -27.24
N GLU A 24 -0.86 7.99 -27.05
CA GLU A 24 -1.04 6.54 -26.89
C GLU A 24 -0.69 6.14 -25.45
N ALA A 25 -1.64 5.49 -24.76
CA ALA A 25 -1.41 4.95 -23.41
C ALA A 25 -0.58 3.65 -23.45
N ARG A 26 0.61 3.73 -24.08
CA ARG A 26 1.53 2.61 -24.26
C ARG A 26 2.89 2.94 -23.69
N VAL A 27 3.41 2.04 -22.87
CA VAL A 27 4.78 2.14 -22.33
C VAL A 27 5.61 0.98 -22.86
N VAL A 28 6.79 1.28 -23.39
CA VAL A 28 7.77 0.27 -23.79
C VAL A 28 8.84 0.18 -22.71
N LEU A 29 8.92 -0.97 -22.05
CA LEU A 29 9.91 -1.27 -21.02
C LEU A 29 11.03 -2.14 -21.62
N LYS A 30 12.28 -1.77 -21.35
CA LYS A 30 13.46 -2.58 -21.65
C LYS A 30 14.18 -2.92 -20.35
N VAL A 31 14.43 -4.23 -20.16
CA VAL A 31 15.12 -4.77 -19.00
C VAL A 31 16.23 -5.70 -19.48
N GLN A 32 17.40 -5.60 -18.87
CA GLN A 32 18.50 -6.55 -19.06
C GLN A 32 18.92 -7.07 -17.69
N THR A 33 19.07 -8.39 -17.59
CA THR A 33 19.53 -9.09 -16.39
C THR A 33 20.86 -9.79 -16.66
N ASP A 34 21.55 -10.18 -15.61
CA ASP A 34 22.81 -10.94 -15.63
C ASP A 34 22.68 -12.41 -16.04
N GLY A 35 21.45 -12.92 -16.09
CA GLY A 35 21.12 -14.30 -16.45
C GLY A 35 20.78 -15.20 -15.25
N GLU A 36 21.02 -14.76 -14.01
CA GLU A 36 20.57 -15.51 -12.82
C GLU A 36 19.04 -15.50 -12.71
N LEU A 37 18.43 -14.37 -13.12
CA LEU A 37 17.00 -14.13 -13.07
C LEU A 37 16.50 -13.74 -14.46
N THR A 38 15.42 -14.37 -14.93
CA THR A 38 14.88 -14.00 -16.24
C THR A 38 14.29 -12.58 -16.17
N PRO A 39 14.35 -11.78 -17.26
CA PRO A 39 13.79 -10.42 -17.24
C PRO A 39 12.31 -10.36 -16.87
N ILE A 40 11.54 -11.37 -17.25
CA ILE A 40 10.11 -11.48 -16.92
C ILE A 40 9.92 -11.67 -15.41
N GLN A 41 10.68 -12.59 -14.81
CA GLN A 41 10.63 -12.82 -13.37
C GLN A 41 11.08 -11.57 -12.59
N ALA A 42 12.14 -10.88 -13.03
CA ALA A 42 12.59 -9.64 -12.39
C ALA A 42 11.48 -8.56 -12.35
N VAL A 43 10.71 -8.44 -13.44
CA VAL A 43 9.56 -7.53 -13.51
C VAL A 43 8.44 -7.96 -12.57
N GLN A 44 8.14 -9.26 -12.50
CA GLN A 44 7.12 -9.78 -11.57
C GLN A 44 7.51 -9.53 -10.11
N THR A 45 8.76 -9.84 -9.74
CA THR A 45 9.29 -9.61 -8.40
C THR A 45 9.23 -8.14 -8.03
N ALA A 46 9.67 -7.24 -8.92
CA ALA A 46 9.61 -5.80 -8.68
C ALA A 46 8.17 -5.30 -8.51
N ALA A 47 7.23 -5.81 -9.30
CA ALA A 47 5.82 -5.44 -9.18
C ALA A 47 5.21 -5.90 -7.84
N GLN A 48 5.50 -7.13 -7.41
CA GLN A 48 5.04 -7.67 -6.13
C GLN A 48 5.62 -6.88 -4.94
N GLN A 49 6.91 -6.54 -4.99
CA GLN A 49 7.54 -5.70 -3.98
C GLN A 49 6.89 -4.31 -3.89
N LEU A 50 6.56 -3.69 -5.02
CA LEU A 50 5.85 -2.41 -5.03
C LEU A 50 4.46 -2.50 -4.40
N ILE A 51 3.71 -3.57 -4.68
CA ILE A 51 2.40 -3.79 -4.06
C ILE A 51 2.55 -3.90 -2.54
N LEU A 52 3.55 -4.63 -2.06
CA LEU A 52 3.83 -4.77 -0.63
C LEU A 52 4.19 -3.43 0.03
N ILE A 53 5.08 -2.64 -0.59
CA ILE A 53 5.49 -1.32 -0.08
C ILE A 53 4.29 -0.39 0.02
N LEU A 54 3.46 -0.31 -1.02
CA LEU A 54 2.28 0.54 -1.04
C LEU A 54 1.23 0.09 -0.02
N SER A 55 1.05 -1.23 0.15
CA SER A 55 0.13 -1.79 1.14
C SER A 55 0.58 -1.43 2.56
N LYS A 56 1.87 -1.58 2.85
CA LYS A 56 2.46 -1.20 4.14
C LYS A 56 2.35 0.30 4.40
N MET A 57 2.64 1.14 3.40
CA MET A 57 2.49 2.59 3.52
C MET A 57 1.04 2.99 3.83
N LYS A 58 0.07 2.37 3.16
CA LYS A 58 -1.35 2.58 3.40
C LYS A 58 -1.74 2.20 4.84
N GLU A 59 -1.29 1.06 5.32
CA GLU A 59 -1.57 0.58 6.68
C GLU A 59 -0.99 1.52 7.75
N GLN A 60 0.29 1.89 7.60
CA GLN A 60 0.96 2.83 8.51
C GLN A 60 0.24 4.18 8.51
N PHE A 61 -0.09 4.70 7.33
CA PHE A 61 -0.81 5.96 7.21
C PHE A 61 -2.19 5.92 7.90
N ASN A 62 -2.97 4.87 7.68
CA ASN A 62 -4.28 4.71 8.32
C ASN A 62 -4.18 4.57 9.84
N THR A 63 -3.15 3.88 10.33
CA THR A 63 -2.89 3.71 11.75
C THR A 63 -2.59 5.05 12.41
N GLU A 64 -1.70 5.86 11.83
CA GLU A 64 -1.38 7.19 12.35
C GLU A 64 -2.57 8.15 12.24
N LEU A 65 -3.33 8.08 11.15
CA LEU A 65 -4.55 8.88 10.99
C LEU A 65 -5.59 8.57 12.08
N PHE A 66 -5.76 7.28 12.42
CA PHE A 66 -6.64 6.87 13.50
C PHE A 66 -6.16 7.40 14.86
N LYS A 67 -4.86 7.30 15.15
CA LYS A 67 -4.27 7.86 16.38
C LYS A 67 -4.50 9.36 16.49
N VAL A 68 -4.26 10.12 15.42
CA VAL A 68 -4.48 11.58 15.40
C VAL A 68 -5.95 11.92 15.63
N LYS A 69 -6.89 11.19 15.02
CA LYS A 69 -8.32 11.39 15.26
C LYS A 69 -8.73 11.10 16.69
N ALA A 70 -8.20 10.01 17.27
CA ALA A 70 -8.48 9.64 18.66
C ALA A 70 -7.87 10.64 19.68
N LEU A 71 -6.76 11.28 19.33
CA LEU A 71 -6.11 12.31 20.15
C LEU A 71 -6.72 13.70 19.95
N GLY A 72 -7.25 14.00 18.76
CA GLY A 72 -7.84 15.29 18.39
C GLY A 72 -9.29 15.51 18.88
N THR A 73 -9.87 14.55 19.61
CA THR A 73 -11.20 14.69 20.23
C THR A 73 -11.13 15.12 21.71
N GLY A 74 -10.07 15.82 22.13
CA GLY A 74 -9.96 16.41 23.46
C GLY A 74 -9.95 17.94 23.44
N GLN A 75 -11.04 18.55 23.97
CA GLN A 75 -11.34 19.99 24.18
C GLN A 75 -11.66 20.79 22.89
N ASP A 76 -12.83 21.41 22.65
CA ASP A 76 -13.92 22.01 23.48
C ASP A 76 -15.30 21.71 22.80
N ASP A 77 -16.48 21.54 23.42
CA ASP A 77 -17.22 22.42 24.34
C ASP A 77 -18.44 21.67 24.96
N GLY A 78 -19.10 22.30 25.95
CA GLY A 78 -20.05 21.70 26.90
C GLY A 78 -21.36 21.09 26.36
N GLY A 79 -22.03 20.36 27.27
CA GLY A 79 -23.03 19.35 26.95
C GLY A 79 -24.34 19.80 26.31
N TYR A 80 -24.91 18.89 25.53
CA TYR A 80 -26.35 18.62 25.49
C TYR A 80 -26.55 17.10 25.38
N GLY A 81 -27.32 16.54 26.32
CA GLY A 81 -27.70 15.15 26.32
C GLY A 81 -28.62 14.78 25.14
N GLY A 82 -28.50 13.54 24.68
CA GLY A 82 -29.36 12.96 23.66
C GLY A 82 -29.12 11.45 23.58
N MET A 83 -29.97 10.72 24.29
CA MET A 83 -30.06 9.26 24.38
C MET A 83 -30.09 8.56 23.00
N ASP A 84 -29.32 7.48 22.80
CA ASP A 84 -29.84 6.33 22.04
C ASP A 84 -29.19 5.01 22.49
N GLY A 85 -30.03 4.00 22.65
CA GLY A 85 -29.84 2.87 23.57
C GLY A 85 -28.73 1.87 23.20
N LEU A 86 -27.88 1.58 24.18
CA LEU A 86 -27.16 0.31 24.25
C LEU A 86 -28.12 -0.77 24.78
N GLU A 87 -28.91 -1.32 23.87
CA GLU A 87 -29.65 -2.55 24.10
C GLU A 87 -28.63 -3.71 24.07
N GLY A 88 -28.39 -4.29 25.25
CA GLY A 88 -27.54 -5.46 25.39
C GLY A 88 -28.21 -6.68 24.76
N SER A 89 -27.50 -7.37 23.86
CA SER A 89 -27.65 -8.81 23.71
C SER A 89 -26.50 -9.47 22.94
N GLN A 90 -25.96 -10.51 23.58
CA GLN A 90 -25.43 -11.73 22.96
C GLN A 90 -24.01 -11.70 22.37
N TYR A 91 -23.01 -11.77 23.26
CA TYR A 91 -21.88 -12.69 23.04
C TYR A 91 -22.08 -13.88 23.97
N TYR A 92 -22.39 -15.05 23.39
CA TYR A 92 -22.39 -16.33 24.09
C TYR A 92 -20.98 -16.60 24.64
N THR A 93 -20.87 -16.68 25.96
CA THR A 93 -19.71 -17.19 26.69
C THR A 93 -19.90 -18.69 26.98
N GLY A 94 -18.83 -19.46 26.80
CA GLY A 94 -18.49 -20.60 27.68
C GLY A 94 -19.29 -21.89 27.53
N GLY A 95 -18.57 -23.01 27.35
CA GLY A 95 -19.15 -24.34 27.26
C GLY A 95 -19.42 -25.04 28.60
N LEU A 96 -19.92 -26.26 28.44
CA LEU A 96 -19.68 -27.45 29.23
C LEU A 96 -19.43 -28.59 28.24
#